data_AF-A0A7I9ZVK1-F1
#
_entry.id   AF-A0A7I9ZVK1-F1
#
_cell.length_a   1.000
_cell.length_b   1.000
_cell.length_c   1.000
_cell.angle_alpha   90.00
_cell.angle_beta   90.00
_cell.angle_gamma   90.00
#
_symmetry.space_group_name_H-M   'P 1'
#
loop_
_entity.id
_entity.type
_entity.pdbx_description
1 polymer ?
#
loop_
_entity_poly.entity_id
_entity_poly.type
_entity_poly.pdbx_seq_one_letter_code
_entity_poly.pdbx_strand_id
1 'polypeptide(L)'
;MINVRLLVEFLGVQPSSKKADASAASLDPAWQPPKDTELALRLKEHWRFASKHVVHFSDQSHLWQTLNRRRLDSIADDVLTLWDDYATLAAHPMIQRRGNFTVFGDLDASEGT
;
A
#
# COMPACT_ATOMS: atom_id res chain seq x y z
N MET A 1 1.43 4.36 -7.58
CA MET A 1 2.57 4.38 -6.64
C MET A 1 2.38 5.36 -5.49
N ILE A 2 1.91 6.59 -5.71
CA ILE A 2 1.68 7.56 -4.62
C ILE A 2 0.75 7.03 -3.51
N ASN A 3 -0.29 6.27 -3.87
CA ASN A 3 -1.22 5.66 -2.90
C ASN A 3 -0.51 4.70 -1.93
N VAL A 4 0.49 3.93 -2.40
CA VAL A 4 1.27 3.03 -1.53
C VAL A 4 2.03 3.82 -0.49
N ARG A 5 2.70 4.90 -0.92
CA ARG A 5 3.42 5.79 0.00
C ARG A 5 2.49 6.35 1.07
N LEU A 6 1.35 6.91 0.65
CA LEU A 6 0.36 7.51 1.55
C LEU A 6 -0.23 6.47 2.51
N LEU A 7 -0.49 5.25 2.05
CA LEU A 7 -1.05 4.20 2.92
C LEU A 7 -0.04 3.74 3.97
N VAL A 8 1.24 3.55 3.61
CA VAL A 8 2.31 3.20 4.55
C VAL A 8 2.52 4.32 5.58
N GLU A 9 2.43 5.59 5.15
CA GLU A 9 2.51 6.77 6.02
C GLU A 9 1.32 6.82 6.99
N PHE A 10 0.10 6.65 6.48
CA PHE A 10 -1.13 6.60 7.27
C PHE A 10 -1.10 5.47 8.30
N LEU A 11 -0.72 4.25 7.91
CA LEU A 11 -0.63 3.09 8.79
C LEU A 11 0.50 3.23 9.83
N GLY A 12 1.40 4.21 9.69
CA GLY A 12 2.40 4.54 10.69
C GLY A 12 3.69 3.72 10.64
N VAL A 13 3.88 2.90 9.60
CA VAL A 13 5.14 2.13 9.39
C VAL A 13 6.31 3.04 9.05
N GLN A 14 6.03 4.09 8.29
CA GLN A 14 6.97 5.18 8.00
C GLN A 14 6.21 6.51 8.15
N PRO A 15 6.15 7.10 9.36
CA PRO A 15 5.33 8.27 9.62
C PRO A 15 5.66 9.45 8.71
N SER A 16 4.62 10.21 8.31
CA SER A 16 4.81 11.47 7.60
C SER A 16 5.57 12.47 8.48
N SER A 17 6.42 13.29 7.86
CA SER A 17 7.08 14.41 8.54
C SER A 17 6.13 15.58 8.80
N LYS A 18 4.93 15.58 8.19
CA LYS A 18 3.93 16.63 8.36
C LYS A 18 2.97 16.28 9.50
N LYS A 19 2.95 17.12 10.53
CA LYS A 19 2.08 16.98 11.70
C LYS A 19 0.58 17.08 11.40
N ALA A 20 0.22 17.66 10.26
CA ALA A 20 -1.19 17.83 9.85
C ALA A 20 -1.76 16.58 9.15
N ASP A 21 -0.91 15.63 8.76
CA ASP A 21 -1.38 14.42 8.06
C ASP A 21 -2.03 13.46 9.07
N ALA A 22 -3.21 12.95 8.72
CA ALA A 22 -3.90 11.95 9.53
C ALA A 22 -3.11 10.63 9.54
N SER A 23 -3.15 9.93 10.67
CA SER A 23 -2.59 8.59 10.83
C SER A 23 -3.60 7.65 11.45
N ALA A 24 -3.43 6.34 11.25
CA ALA A 24 -4.23 5.32 11.88
C ALA A 24 -4.26 5.49 13.41
N ALA A 25 -3.10 5.80 14.03
CA ALA A 25 -3.01 6.07 15.46
C ALA A 25 -3.77 7.33 15.93
N SER A 26 -4.00 8.30 15.03
CA SER A 26 -4.83 9.47 15.34
C SER A 26 -6.34 9.19 15.29
N LEU A 27 -6.75 8.14 14.59
CA LEU A 27 -8.14 7.72 14.47
C LEU A 27 -8.48 6.63 15.48
N ASP A 28 -7.56 5.69 15.67
CA ASP A 28 -7.64 4.61 16.65
C ASP A 28 -6.34 4.58 17.47
N PRO A 29 -6.34 5.15 18.70
CA PRO A 29 -5.17 5.14 19.57
C PRO A 29 -4.70 3.74 20.00
N ALA A 30 -5.54 2.70 19.85
CA ALA A 30 -5.15 1.32 20.13
C ALA A 30 -4.27 0.74 19.01
N TRP A 31 -4.29 1.33 17.82
CA TRP A 31 -3.45 0.89 16.70
C TRP A 31 -1.97 1.07 17.00
N GLN A 32 -1.22 -0.02 16.91
CA GLN A 32 0.24 -0.01 16.93
C GLN A 32 0.75 -0.68 15.66
N PRO A 33 1.46 0.06 14.77
CA PRO A 33 2.03 -0.55 13.59
C PRO A 33 3.11 -1.57 13.98
N PRO A 34 3.23 -2.67 13.22
CA PRO A 34 4.27 -3.66 13.46
C PRO A 34 5.66 -3.00 13.31
N LYS A 35 6.51 -3.24 14.30
CA LYS A 35 7.91 -2.80 14.31
C LYS A 35 8.79 -4.02 14.09
N ASP A 36 9.81 -3.86 13.24
CA ASP A 36 10.88 -4.84 13.04
C ASP A 36 10.44 -6.24 12.56
N THR A 37 9.23 -6.35 12.01
CA THR A 37 8.78 -7.53 11.28
C THR A 37 9.28 -7.51 9.84
N GLU A 38 9.38 -8.68 9.21
CA GLU A 38 9.74 -8.78 7.79
C GLU A 38 8.80 -7.96 6.90
N LEU A 39 7.49 -8.00 7.19
CA LEU A 39 6.48 -7.18 6.52
C LEU A 39 6.77 -5.68 6.68
N ALA A 40 7.11 -5.21 7.88
CA ALA A 40 7.44 -3.80 8.11
C ALA A 40 8.70 -3.37 7.36
N LEU A 41 9.69 -4.25 7.21
CA LEU A 41 10.90 -3.99 6.41
C LEU A 41 10.55 -3.88 4.92
N ARG A 42 9.78 -4.84 4.37
CA ARG A 42 9.32 -4.78 2.97
C ARG A 42 8.48 -3.54 2.69
N LEU A 43 7.58 -3.16 3.59
CA LEU A 43 6.77 -1.94 3.47
C LEU A 43 7.62 -0.66 3.48
N LYS A 44 8.68 -0.59 4.29
CA LYS A 44 9.64 0.53 4.25
C LYS A 44 10.37 0.60 2.91
N GLU A 45 10.74 -0.55 2.33
CA GLU A 45 11.33 -0.60 0.98
C GLU A 45 10.35 -0.15 -0.10
N HIS A 46 9.10 -0.62 -0.04
CA HIS A 46 8.02 -0.21 -0.94
C HIS A 46 7.75 1.30 -0.84
N TRP A 47 7.78 1.85 0.37
CA TRP A 47 7.67 3.30 0.60
C TRP A 47 8.83 4.06 -0.04
N ARG A 48 10.09 3.62 0.16
CA ARG A 48 11.26 4.26 -0.47
C ARG A 48 11.16 4.22 -2.00
N PHE A 49 10.72 3.09 -2.54
CA PHE A 49 10.51 2.91 -3.97
C PHE A 49 9.40 3.81 -4.50
N ALA A 50 8.24 3.86 -3.82
CA ALA A 50 7.11 4.71 -4.19
C ALA A 50 7.46 6.20 -4.13
N SER A 51 8.22 6.64 -3.11
CA SER A 51 8.65 8.03 -2.93
C SER A 51 9.52 8.55 -4.09
N LYS A 52 10.30 7.68 -4.75
CA LYS A 52 11.06 8.05 -5.96
C LYS A 52 10.16 8.44 -7.13
N HIS A 53 8.92 7.95 -7.16
CA HIS A 53 7.94 8.21 -8.22
C HIS A 53 7.03 9.41 -7.89
N VAL A 54 7.22 10.06 -6.74
CA VAL A 54 6.46 11.25 -6.32
C VAL A 54 7.20 12.55 -6.69
N VAL A 55 8.42 12.45 -7.23
CA VAL A 55 9.25 13.58 -7.64
C VAL A 55 8.75 14.12 -9.00
N HIS A 56 7.74 14.99 -8.91
CA HIS A 56 7.30 15.97 -9.90
C HIS A 56 6.74 15.44 -11.23
N PHE A 57 5.62 16.06 -11.65
CA PHE A 57 5.24 16.20 -13.07
C PHE A 57 6.28 17.07 -13.83
N SER A 58 7.58 16.89 -13.58
CA SER A 58 8.65 17.55 -14.32
C SER A 58 9.12 16.61 -15.42
N ASP A 59 9.41 17.21 -16.57
CA ASP A 59 9.64 16.68 -17.92
C ASP A 59 10.79 15.64 -18.08
N GLN A 60 11.27 15.03 -17.00
CA GLN A 60 12.30 13.99 -17.00
C GLN A 60 11.63 12.62 -16.86
N SER A 61 10.86 12.23 -17.90
CA SER A 61 10.12 10.97 -17.99
C SER A 61 11.01 9.72 -18.22
N HIS A 62 12.28 9.74 -17.83
CA HIS A 62 13.25 8.73 -18.27
C HIS A 62 13.50 7.58 -17.29
N LEU A 63 12.77 7.50 -16.18
CA LEU A 63 12.89 6.40 -15.21
C LEU A 63 11.55 5.71 -14.96
N TRP A 64 10.82 5.39 -16.04
CA TRP A 64 9.87 4.29 -16.00
C TRP A 64 10.66 2.99 -15.82
N GLN A 65 11.14 2.72 -14.61
CA GLN A 65 11.54 1.37 -14.25
C GLN A 65 10.32 0.50 -14.56
N THR A 66 10.46 -0.42 -15.50
CA THR A 66 9.40 -1.31 -15.94
C THR A 66 8.91 -2.08 -14.71
N LEU A 67 7.80 -1.61 -14.15
CA LEU A 67 7.17 -2.22 -12.99
C LEU A 67 6.59 -3.54 -13.44
N ASN A 68 7.32 -4.62 -13.19
CA ASN A 68 6.81 -5.96 -13.46
C ASN A 68 5.60 -6.22 -12.57
N ARG A 69 4.55 -6.81 -13.15
CA ARG A 69 3.30 -7.20 -12.49
C ARG A 69 3.53 -7.89 -11.14
N ARG A 70 4.48 -8.85 -11.08
CA ARG A 70 4.81 -9.57 -9.83
C ARG A 70 5.22 -8.63 -8.69
N ARG A 71 5.94 -7.56 -9.01
CA ARG A 71 6.38 -6.57 -8.01
C ARG A 71 5.21 -5.70 -7.56
N LEU A 72 4.30 -5.35 -8.46
CA LEU A 72 3.08 -4.62 -8.13
C LEU A 72 2.15 -5.45 -7.24
N ASP A 73 1.99 -6.74 -7.55
CA ASP A 73 1.18 -7.65 -6.75
C ASP A 73 1.78 -7.81 -5.35
N SER A 74 3.10 -8.02 -5.24
CA SER A 74 3.78 -8.09 -3.94
C SER A 74 3.61 -6.80 -3.11
N ILE A 75 3.72 -5.63 -3.74
CA ILE A 75 3.49 -4.35 -3.05
C ILE A 75 2.03 -4.25 -2.58
N ALA A 76 1.08 -4.62 -3.43
CA ALA A 76 -0.33 -4.58 -3.09
C ALA A 76 -0.66 -5.55 -1.95
N ASP A 77 -0.13 -6.77 -1.99
CA ASP A 77 -0.36 -7.78 -0.94
C ASP A 77 0.21 -7.35 0.41
N ASP A 78 1.45 -6.85 0.46
CA ASP A 78 2.05 -6.39 1.72
C ASP A 78 1.24 -5.21 2.32
N VAL A 79 0.82 -4.26 1.48
CA VAL A 79 0.08 -3.07 1.91
C VAL A 79 -1.34 -3.43 2.36
N LEU A 80 -2.03 -4.29 1.62
CA LEU A 80 -3.38 -4.73 1.95
C LEU A 80 -3.40 -5.62 3.19
N THR A 81 -2.38 -6.46 3.39
CA THR A 81 -2.24 -7.27 4.60
C THR A 81 -2.23 -6.38 5.84
N LEU A 82 -1.38 -5.34 5.84
CA LEU A 82 -1.32 -4.42 6.98
C LEU A 82 -2.61 -3.59 7.15
N TRP A 83 -3.24 -3.23 6.04
CA TRP A 83 -4.53 -2.55 6.08
C TRP A 83 -5.63 -3.43 6.71
N ASP A 84 -5.66 -4.72 6.38
CA ASP A 84 -6.63 -5.67 6.94
C ASP A 84 -6.39 -5.90 8.45
N ASP A 85 -5.14 -5.89 8.90
CA ASP A 85 -4.80 -5.91 10.34
C ASP A 85 -5.39 -4.70 11.07
N TYR A 86 -5.20 -3.49 10.51
CA TYR A 86 -5.80 -2.27 11.04
C TYR A 86 -7.33 -2.32 11.02
N ALA A 87 -7.92 -2.75 9.90
CA ALA A 87 -9.37 -2.85 9.75
C ALA A 87 -10.01 -3.85 10.73
N THR A 88 -9.29 -4.92 11.06
CA THR A 88 -9.73 -5.91 12.04
C THR A 88 -9.75 -5.32 13.45
N LEU A 89 -8.69 -4.60 13.83
CA LEU A 89 -8.59 -3.96 15.14
C LEU A 89 -9.64 -2.86 15.32
N ALA A 90 -9.74 -1.98 14.34
CA ALA A 90 -10.61 -0.81 14.42
C ALA A 90 -12.10 -1.19 14.43
N ALA A 91 -12.45 -2.43 14.04
CA ALA A 91 -13.78 -3.04 14.11
C ALA A 91 -14.94 -2.15 13.59
N HIS A 92 -14.63 -1.15 12.77
CA HIS A 92 -15.57 -0.11 12.39
C HIS A 92 -16.29 -0.51 11.09
N PRO A 93 -17.63 -0.51 11.04
CA PRO A 93 -18.40 -0.99 9.88
C PRO A 93 -18.07 -0.31 8.55
N MET A 94 -17.52 0.91 8.60
CA MET A 94 -17.16 1.70 7.41
C MET A 94 -15.70 1.54 6.97
N ILE A 95 -14.86 0.80 7.71
CA ILE A 95 -13.51 0.52 7.24
C ILE A 95 -13.59 -0.60 6.21
N GLN A 96 -13.26 -0.26 4.97
CA GLN A 96 -13.26 -1.22 3.88
C GLN A 96 -12.20 -2.29 4.13
N ARG A 97 -12.58 -3.55 3.96
CA ARG A 97 -11.63 -4.68 3.95
C ARG A 97 -11.18 -4.93 2.52
N ARG A 98 -10.05 -5.63 2.35
CA ARG A 98 -9.65 -6.14 1.05
C ARG A 98 -10.81 -6.90 0.40
N GLY A 99 -11.30 -6.39 -0.73
CA GLY A 99 -12.21 -7.14 -1.58
C GLY A 99 -11.44 -8.24 -2.30
N ASN A 100 -12.03 -9.44 -2.41
CA ASN A 100 -11.54 -10.48 -3.32
C ASN A 100 -11.82 -10.05 -4.76
N PHE A 101 -11.01 -9.15 -5.29
CA PHE A 101 -11.10 -8.72 -6.67
C PHE A 101 -10.16 -9.57 -7.54
N THR A 102 -10.73 -10.51 -8.28
CA THR A 102 -10.11 -11.03 -9.52
C THR A 102 -10.27 -9.96 -10.60
N VAL A 103 -9.47 -8.88 -10.56
CA VAL A 103 -9.51 -7.80 -11.57
C VAL A 103 -9.17 -8.30 -12.99
N PHE A 104 -8.57 -9.49 -13.10
CA PHE A 104 -8.22 -10.15 -14.36
C PHE A 104 -8.71 -11.61 -14.41
N GLY A 105 -9.87 -11.90 -13.82
CA GLY A 105 -10.58 -13.15 -14.12
C GLY A 105 -11.19 -13.06 -15.53
N ASP A 106 -10.85 -14.03 -16.38
CA ASP A 106 -11.46 -14.36 -17.67
C ASP A 106 -11.00 -13.56 -18.92
N LEU A 107 -9.69 -13.54 -19.20
CA LEU A 107 -9.22 -13.36 -20.60
C LEU A 107 -8.61 -14.62 -21.23
N ASP A 108 -8.58 -15.76 -20.52
CA ASP A 108 -7.99 -17.02 -21.04
C ASP A 108 -9.02 -18.18 -21.16
N ALA A 109 -10.33 -17.89 -21.20
CA ALA A 109 -11.36 -18.93 -21.28
C ALA A 109 -12.37 -18.77 -22.43
N SER A 110 -11.99 -18.17 -23.58
CA SER A 110 -12.87 -18.10 -24.76
C SER A 110 -12.20 -18.23 -26.12
N GLU A 111 -11.04 -18.90 -26.22
CA GLU A 111 -10.55 -19.44 -27.50
C GLU A 111 -10.39 -20.95 -27.39
N GLY A 112 -11.47 -21.67 -27.68
CA GLY A 112 -11.44 -23.12 -27.63
C GLY A 112 -12.82 -23.76 -27.77
N THR A 113 -13.48 -23.56 -28.91
CA THR A 113 -14.37 -24.57 -29.52
C THR A 113 -14.58 -24.28 -30.99
#